data_AF-A0A7C3HSZ5-F1
#
_entry.id   AF-A0A7C3HSZ5-F1
#
_cell.length_a   1.000
_cell.length_b   1.000
_cell.length_c   1.000
_cell.angle_alpha   90.00
_cell.angle_beta   90.00
_cell.angle_gamma   90.00
#
_symmetry.space_group_name_H-M   'P 1'
#
loop_
_entity.id
_entity.type
_entity.pdbx_description
1 polymer ?
#
loop_
_entity_poly.entity_id
_entity_poly.type
_entity_poly.pdbx_seq_one_letter_code
_entity_poly.pdbx_strand_id
1 'polypeptide(L)'
;MAQPDEFDPLDIQREAAMFYGLFLRGQPLEALRRDIEIPKQMFEKWLKHPCYDGHFRDNVKRIYHFRRKVLAVFEELVDQARFEARIQ
;
A
#
# COMPACT_ATOMS: atom_id res chain seq x y z
N MET A 1 -25.67 4.58 -3.58
CA MET A 1 -24.55 5.21 -4.33
C MET A 1 -23.76 6.06 -3.35
N ALA A 2 -22.54 5.63 -3.01
CA ALA A 2 -21.51 6.44 -2.40
C ALA A 2 -20.18 5.70 -2.62
N GLN A 3 -19.37 6.16 -3.57
CA GLN A 3 -17.93 5.88 -3.57
C GLN A 3 -17.18 7.22 -3.58
N PRO A 4 -17.28 8.03 -2.52
CA PRO A 4 -16.26 9.04 -2.26
C PRO A 4 -15.05 8.31 -1.63
N ASP A 5 -13.82 8.74 -1.96
CA ASP A 5 -12.57 8.25 -1.41
C ASP A 5 -12.69 7.71 0.03
N GLU A 6 -12.69 6.37 0.18
CA GLU A 6 -12.98 5.70 1.46
C GLU A 6 -11.84 5.80 2.49
N PHE A 7 -10.72 6.40 2.10
CA PHE A 7 -9.55 6.61 2.95
C PHE A 7 -9.10 8.06 2.85
N ASP A 8 -8.85 8.67 4.01
CA ASP A 8 -8.27 10.01 4.08
C ASP A 8 -6.90 9.98 3.36
N PRO A 9 -6.66 10.87 2.37
CA PRO A 9 -5.36 11.01 1.75
C PRO A 9 -4.22 11.16 2.75
N LEU A 10 -4.49 11.75 3.92
CA LEU A 10 -3.53 11.91 4.99
C LEU A 10 -3.12 10.58 5.62
N ASP A 11 -4.03 9.60 5.75
CA ASP A 11 -3.71 8.28 6.28
C ASP A 11 -2.78 7.51 5.33
N ILE A 12 -3.03 7.62 4.02
CA ILE A 12 -2.17 7.04 2.98
C ILE A 12 -0.76 7.63 3.07
N GLN A 13 -0.68 8.96 3.16
CA GLN A 13 0.61 9.66 3.27
C GLN A 13 1.35 9.29 4.56
N ARG A 14 0.66 9.23 5.70
CA ARG A 14 1.26 8.85 6.99
C ARG A 14 1.84 7.46 6.96
N GLU A 15 1.12 6.49 6.40
CA GLU A 15 1.62 5.12 6.33
C GLU A 15 2.78 4.98 5.34
N ALA A 16 2.68 5.62 4.16
CA ALA A 16 3.78 5.68 3.21
C ALA A 16 5.05 6.32 3.82
N ALA A 17 4.89 7.42 4.56
CA ALA A 17 5.97 8.09 5.27
C ALA A 17 6.61 7.20 6.35
N MET A 18 5.82 6.36 7.03
CA MET A 18 6.35 5.39 8.00
C MET A 18 7.28 4.37 7.33
N PHE A 19 6.86 3.77 6.22
CA PHE A 19 7.69 2.85 5.43
C PHE A 19 8.89 3.55 4.80
N TYR A 20 8.73 4.78 4.32
CA TYR A 20 9.83 5.60 3.82
C TYR A 20 10.88 5.87 4.91
N GLY A 21 10.46 6.12 6.15
CA GLY A 21 11.36 6.22 7.28
C GLY A 21 12.13 4.93 7.58
N LEU A 22 11.57 3.75 7.29
CA LEU A 22 12.29 2.47 7.35
C LEU A 22 13.31 2.34 6.21
N PHE A 23 12.93 2.74 4.99
CA PHE A 23 13.82 2.77 3.83
C PHE A 23 15.06 3.64 4.09
N LEU A 24 14.88 4.85 4.61
CA LEU A 24 15.99 5.76 4.95
C LEU A 24 16.95 5.18 6.01
N ARG A 25 16.47 4.25 6.86
CA ARG A 25 17.28 3.54 7.85
C ARG A 25 18.00 2.31 7.27
N GLY A 26 17.93 2.09 5.96
CA GLY A 26 18.64 1.02 5.27
C GLY A 26 17.85 -0.29 5.15
N GLN A 27 16.54 -0.30 5.41
CA GLN A 27 15.72 -1.48 5.11
C GLN A 27 15.66 -1.72 3.60
N PRO A 28 15.76 -2.98 3.14
CA PRO A 28 15.79 -3.29 1.71
C PRO A 28 14.43 -3.00 1.06
N LEU A 29 14.45 -2.30 -0.08
CA LEU A 29 13.26 -1.85 -0.81
C LEU A 29 12.29 -3.01 -1.12
N GLU A 30 12.81 -4.14 -1.59
CA GLU A 30 11.98 -5.30 -1.91
C GLU A 30 11.28 -5.92 -0.71
N ALA A 31 11.88 -5.82 0.49
CA ALA A 31 11.21 -6.29 1.71
C ALA A 31 10.05 -5.34 2.07
N LEU A 32 10.30 -4.03 2.02
CA LEU A 32 9.26 -3.03 2.29
C LEU A 32 8.09 -3.12 1.31
N ARG A 33 8.36 -3.33 0.01
CA ARG A 33 7.29 -3.56 -0.98
C ARG A 33 6.41 -4.74 -0.61
N ARG A 34 7.01 -5.85 -0.18
CA ARG A 34 6.29 -7.07 0.24
C ARG A 34 5.49 -6.85 1.52
N ASP A 35 6.01 -6.04 2.44
CA ASP A 35 5.33 -5.71 3.70
C ASP A 35 4.13 -4.77 3.47
N ILE A 36 4.18 -3.93 2.42
CA ILE A 36 3.08 -3.03 2.05
C ILE A 36 2.05 -3.73 1.17
N GLU A 37 2.48 -4.54 0.20
CA GLU A 37 1.61 -5.12 -0.82
C GLU A 37 0.75 -6.25 -0.26
N ILE A 38 -0.54 -6.27 -0.66
CA ILE A 38 -1.34 -7.50 -0.63
C ILE A 38 -1.24 -8.14 -2.02
N PRO A 39 -0.63 -9.32 -2.19
CA PRO A 39 -0.48 -9.94 -3.50
C PRO A 39 -1.83 -10.15 -4.19
N LYS A 40 -1.93 -9.81 -5.47
CA LYS A 40 -3.18 -9.96 -6.26
C LYS A 40 -3.77 -11.37 -6.16
N GLN A 41 -2.93 -12.41 -6.18
CA GLN A 41 -3.38 -13.79 -6.05
C GLN A 41 -4.06 -14.05 -4.69
N MET A 42 -3.54 -13.46 -3.61
CA MET A 42 -4.12 -13.58 -2.27
C MET A 42 -5.48 -12.87 -2.21
N PHE A 43 -5.54 -11.65 -2.75
CA PHE A 43 -6.77 -10.89 -2.86
C PHE A 43 -7.87 -11.65 -3.62
N GLU A 44 -7.54 -12.22 -4.78
CA GLU A 44 -8.49 -13.04 -5.56
C GLU A 44 -8.94 -14.31 -4.83
N LYS A 45 -8.03 -14.97 -4.10
CA LYS A 45 -8.37 -16.14 -3.26
C LYS A 45 -9.39 -15.76 -2.19
N TRP A 46 -9.20 -14.63 -1.52
CA TRP A 46 -10.15 -14.12 -0.52
C TRP A 46 -11.49 -13.71 -1.13
N LEU A 47 -11.54 -13.18 -2.35
CA LEU A 47 -12.84 -12.86 -2.96
C LEU A 47 -13.65 -14.08 -3.41
N LYS A 48 -12.97 -15.20 -3.70
CA LYS A 48 -13.59 -16.43 -4.22
C LYS A 48 -13.95 -17.45 -3.14
N HIS A 49 -13.43 -17.30 -1.93
CA HIS A 49 -13.62 -18.31 -0.88
C HIS A 49 -15.11 -18.40 -0.44
N PRO A 50 -15.71 -19.60 -0.40
CA PRO A 50 -17.13 -19.76 -0.07
C PRO A 50 -17.52 -19.29 1.34
N CYS A 51 -16.61 -19.41 2.31
CA CYS A 51 -16.86 -19.04 3.70
C CYS A 51 -16.75 -17.53 3.98
N TYR A 52 -16.38 -16.71 2.99
CA TYR A 52 -16.25 -15.27 3.16
C TYR A 52 -17.47 -14.55 2.62
N ASP A 53 -18.14 -13.82 3.50
CA ASP A 53 -19.39 -13.10 3.24
C ASP A 53 -19.17 -11.73 2.56
N GLY A 54 -20.27 -11.01 2.32
CA GLY A 54 -20.24 -9.69 1.70
C GLY A 54 -19.43 -8.67 2.50
N HIS A 55 -19.61 -8.62 3.82
CA HIS A 55 -18.92 -7.67 4.69
C HIS A 55 -17.41 -7.90 4.69
N PHE A 56 -16.96 -9.15 4.79
CA PHE A 56 -15.55 -9.49 4.67
C PHE A 56 -15.00 -9.10 3.31
N ARG A 57 -15.71 -9.41 2.21
CA ARG A 57 -15.27 -9.07 0.85
C ARG A 57 -15.12 -7.56 0.67
N ASP A 58 -16.03 -6.77 1.22
CA ASP A 58 -15.96 -5.31 1.13
C ASP A 58 -14.78 -4.75 1.95
N ASN A 59 -14.51 -5.31 3.13
CA ASN A 59 -13.31 -4.99 3.91
C ASN A 59 -12.01 -5.35 3.18
N VAL A 60 -11.98 -6.52 2.53
CA VAL A 60 -10.82 -6.98 1.76
C VAL A 60 -10.56 -6.07 0.54
N LYS A 61 -11.61 -5.65 -0.18
CA LYS A 61 -11.47 -4.67 -1.28
C LYS A 61 -10.89 -3.36 -0.75
N ARG A 62 -11.45 -2.84 0.34
CA ARG A 62 -10.98 -1.64 1.02
C ARG A 62 -9.49 -1.68 1.32
N ILE A 63 -9.05 -2.66 2.10
CA ILE A 63 -7.65 -2.75 2.53
C ILE A 63 -6.72 -2.99 1.33
N TYR A 64 -7.15 -3.78 0.34
CA TYR A 64 -6.38 -4.00 -0.88
C TYR A 64 -6.14 -2.69 -1.65
N HIS A 65 -7.19 -1.88 -1.85
CA HIS A 65 -7.04 -0.60 -2.54
C HIS A 65 -6.21 0.40 -1.74
N PHE A 66 -6.40 0.46 -0.43
CA PHE A 66 -5.59 1.29 0.46
C PHE A 66 -4.10 0.93 0.39
N ARG A 67 -3.76 -0.36 0.51
CA ARG A 67 -2.37 -0.86 0.44
C ARG A 67 -1.71 -0.52 -0.90
N ARG A 68 -2.46 -0.61 -2.00
CA ARG A 68 -1.98 -0.18 -3.33
C ARG A 68 -1.71 1.32 -3.41
N LYS A 69 -2.57 2.16 -2.81
CA LYS A 69 -2.34 3.62 -2.76
C LYS A 69 -1.11 3.94 -1.90
N VAL A 70 -0.95 3.30 -0.74
CA VAL A 70 0.23 3.45 0.13
C VAL A 70 1.51 3.05 -0.62
N LEU A 71 1.50 1.91 -1.31
CA LEU A 71 2.64 1.44 -2.09
C LEU A 71 3.06 2.44 -3.16
N ALA A 72 2.10 2.99 -3.91
CA ALA A 72 2.40 3.97 -4.95
C ALA A 72 3.06 5.25 -4.39
N VAL A 73 2.54 5.80 -3.30
CA VAL A 73 3.12 6.99 -2.65
C VAL A 73 4.51 6.67 -2.08
N PHE A 74 4.69 5.49 -1.48
CA PHE A 74 6.00 5.07 -0.99
C PHE A 74 7.03 4.95 -2.13
N GLU A 75 6.66 4.36 -3.27
CA GLU A 75 7.55 4.25 -4.43
C GLU A 75 7.96 5.61 -4.98
N GLU A 76 7.02 6.56 -5.06
CA GLU A 76 7.31 7.94 -5.47
C GLU A 76 8.33 8.63 -4.53
N LEU A 77 8.17 8.48 -3.21
CA LEU A 77 9.13 9.03 -2.23
C LEU A 77 10.52 8.43 -2.41
N VAL A 78 10.61 7.11 -2.65
CA VAL A 78 11.88 6.41 -2.89
C VAL A 78 12.54 6.89 -4.18
N ASP A 79 11.76 7.06 -5.25
CA ASP A 79 12.26 7.54 -6.54
C ASP A 79 12.79 8.98 -6.44
N GLN A 80 12.07 9.86 -5.74
CA GLN A 80 12.54 11.21 -5.44
C GLN A 80 13.85 11.20 -4.67
N ALA A 81 13.95 10.41 -3.60
CA ALA A 81 15.17 10.31 -2.79
C ALA A 81 16.39 9.82 -3.60
N ARG A 82 16.16 8.84 -4.48
CA ARG A 82 17.21 8.32 -5.38
C ARG A 82 17.61 9.34 -6.43
N PHE A 83 16.66 10.12 -6.93
CA PHE A 83 16.94 11.20 -7.88
C PHE A 83 17.82 12.27 -7.22
N GLU A 84 17.46 12.74 -6.02
CA GLU A 84 18.23 13.72 -5.25
C GLU A 84 19.66 13.24 -4.96
N ALA A 85 19.83 11.97 -4.56
CA ALA A 85 21.14 11.36 -4.30
C ALA A 85 22.04 11.23 -5.55
N ARG A 86 21.48 11.32 -6.76
CA ARG A 86 22.24 11.27 -8.02
C ARG A 86 22.67 12.64 -8.53
N ILE A 87 21.99 13.71 -8.08
CA ILE A 87 22.28 15.09 -8.46
C ILE A 87 23.37 15.70 -7.55
N GLN A 88 23.56 15.14 -6.35
CA GLN A 88 24.63 15.48 -5.41
C GLN A 88 25.94 14.76 -5.77
#